data_AF-A0A1H9KK30-F1
#
_entry.id   AF-A0A1H9KK30-F1
#
_cell.length_a   1.000
_cell.length_b   1.000
_cell.length_c   1.000
_cell.angle_alpha   90.00
_cell.angle_beta   90.00
_cell.angle_gamma   90.00
#
_symmetry.space_group_name_H-M   'P 1'
#
loop_
_entity.id
_entity.type
_entity.pdbx_description
1 polymer ?
#
loop_
_entity_poly.entity_id
_entity_poly.type
_entity_poly.pdbx_seq_one_letter_code
_entity_poly.pdbx_strand_id
1 'polypeptide(L)'
;MKHALLTGLLLTALALPFSATANDDTSLCQINLSKIRDAKVANPNLSDAVKSDIDTTVHRAESALARHNDDGARECVSLTQQALQKAQSN
;
A
#
# COMPACT_ATOMS: atom_id res chain seq x y z
N MET A 1 -8.43 -39.64 31.80
CA MET A 1 -8.33 -39.78 30.33
C MET A 1 -9.21 -38.73 29.67
N LYS A 2 -8.66 -38.07 28.63
CA LYS A 2 -9.25 -37.16 27.61
C LYS A 2 -9.87 -35.82 28.06
N HIS A 3 -9.01 -34.81 28.09
CA HIS A 3 -9.35 -33.42 27.78
C HIS A 3 -9.34 -33.19 26.27
N ALA A 4 -9.94 -32.07 25.87
CA ALA A 4 -9.88 -31.39 24.57
C ALA A 4 -10.87 -31.86 23.49
N LEU A 5 -12.06 -31.24 23.49
CA LEU A 5 -12.84 -31.01 22.27
C LEU A 5 -12.31 -29.71 21.66
N LEU A 6 -11.42 -29.84 20.67
CA LEU A 6 -10.97 -28.74 19.82
C LEU A 6 -12.10 -28.37 18.85
N THR A 7 -12.83 -27.31 19.16
CA THR A 7 -13.69 -26.60 18.21
C THR A 7 -12.79 -25.97 17.14
N GLY A 8 -12.66 -26.63 15.99
CA GLY A 8 -11.99 -26.08 14.82
C GLY A 8 -12.80 -24.93 14.24
N LEU A 9 -12.36 -23.69 14.49
CA LEU A 9 -12.79 -22.54 13.70
C LEU A 9 -12.19 -22.68 12.30
N LEU A 10 -13.01 -23.05 11.32
CA LEU A 10 -12.64 -23.04 9.92
C LEU A 10 -12.59 -21.58 9.46
N LEU A 11 -11.41 -20.96 9.54
CA LEU A 11 -11.15 -19.66 8.90
C LEU A 11 -11.16 -19.87 7.39
N THR A 12 -12.30 -19.63 6.75
CA THR A 12 -12.38 -19.49 5.29
C THR A 12 -11.68 -18.20 4.91
N ALA A 13 -10.37 -18.30 4.66
CA ALA A 13 -9.65 -17.26 3.94
C ALA A 13 -10.30 -17.13 2.56
N LEU A 14 -11.09 -16.07 2.34
CA LEU A 14 -11.49 -15.67 1.00
C LEU A 14 -10.21 -15.23 0.28
N ALA A 15 -9.58 -16.17 -0.43
CA ALA A 15 -8.60 -15.84 -1.44
C ALA A 15 -9.37 -15.12 -2.56
N LEU A 16 -9.46 -13.79 -2.47
CA LEU A 16 -9.88 -12.96 -3.58
C LEU A 16 -8.90 -13.25 -4.72
N PRO A 17 -9.36 -13.74 -5.88
CA PRO A 17 -8.50 -13.87 -7.03
C PRO A 17 -8.23 -12.46 -7.54
N PHE A 18 -7.25 -11.77 -6.94
CA PHE A 18 -6.68 -10.57 -7.52
C PHE A 18 -5.84 -11.01 -8.71
N SER A 19 -6.50 -11.27 -9.84
CA SER A 19 -5.88 -11.10 -11.14
C SER A 19 -5.77 -9.59 -11.40
N ALA A 20 -5.04 -8.88 -10.55
CA ALA A 20 -4.56 -7.55 -10.89
C ALA A 20 -3.49 -7.78 -11.94
N THR A 21 -3.80 -7.42 -13.18
CA THR A 21 -2.80 -7.46 -14.23
C THR A 21 -1.78 -6.37 -13.92
N ALA A 22 -0.51 -6.56 -14.27
CA ALA A 22 0.55 -5.57 -14.04
C ALA A 22 0.18 -4.15 -14.52
N ASN A 23 -0.67 -4.07 -15.55
CA ASN A 23 -1.17 -2.82 -16.11
C ASN A 23 -2.13 -2.08 -15.16
N ASP A 24 -2.99 -2.82 -14.46
CA ASP A 24 -3.93 -2.26 -13.48
C ASP A 24 -3.16 -1.75 -12.26
N ASP A 25 -2.21 -2.52 -11.75
CA ASP A 25 -1.38 -2.13 -10.61
C ASP A 25 -0.45 -0.96 -10.95
N THR A 26 0.11 -0.92 -12.16
CA THR A 26 0.92 0.22 -12.64
C THR A 26 0.09 1.49 -12.72
N SER A 27 -1.14 1.40 -13.21
CA SER A 27 -2.06 2.54 -13.29
C SER A 27 -2.48 3.00 -11.88
N LEU A 28 -2.82 2.06 -11.00
CA LEU A 28 -3.20 2.34 -9.61
C LEU A 28 -2.05 2.97 -8.81
N CYS A 29 -0.83 2.47 -8.97
CA CYS A 29 0.39 3.04 -8.40
C CYS A 29 0.54 4.52 -8.80
N GLN A 30 0.44 4.85 -10.09
CA GLN A 30 0.54 6.23 -10.58
C GLN A 30 -0.57 7.15 -10.06
N ILE A 31 -1.81 6.64 -9.98
CA ILE A 31 -2.94 7.36 -9.37
C ILE A 31 -2.64 7.66 -7.90
N ASN A 32 -2.15 6.69 -7.13
CA ASN A 32 -1.84 6.88 -5.73
C ASN A 32 -0.68 7.85 -5.51
N LEU A 33 0.37 7.81 -6.35
CA LEU A 33 1.46 8.79 -6.34
C LEU A 33 0.93 10.23 -6.49
N SER A 34 -0.02 10.43 -7.41
CA SER A 34 -0.67 11.74 -7.58
C SER A 34 -1.49 12.13 -6.36
N LYS A 35 -2.30 11.21 -5.80
CA LYS A 35 -3.06 11.46 -4.58
C LYS A 35 -2.18 11.80 -3.36
N ILE A 36 -1.00 11.21 -3.24
CA ILE A 36 -0.06 11.52 -2.15
C ILE A 36 0.42 12.97 -2.28
N ARG A 37 0.79 13.38 -3.50
CA ARG A 37 1.19 14.77 -3.80
C ARG A 37 0.09 15.74 -3.39
N ASP A 38 -1.14 15.45 -3.78
CA ASP A 38 -2.30 16.30 -3.49
C ASP A 38 -2.59 16.34 -1.99
N ALA A 39 -2.50 15.20 -1.29
CA ALA A 39 -2.68 15.12 0.16
C ALA A 39 -1.61 15.92 0.93
N LYS A 40 -0.35 15.90 0.49
CA LYS A 40 0.72 16.72 1.09
C LYS A 40 0.42 18.21 0.95
N VAL A 41 -0.12 18.64 -0.20
CA VAL A 41 -0.51 20.04 -0.43
C VAL A 41 -1.72 20.42 0.41
N ALA A 42 -2.71 19.53 0.51
CA ALA A 42 -3.93 19.75 1.28
C ALA A 42 -3.69 19.79 2.81
N ASN A 43 -2.64 19.12 3.29
CA ASN A 43 -2.32 19.00 4.72
C ASN A 43 -1.00 19.73 5.06
N PRO A 44 -0.98 21.08 5.13
CA PRO A 44 0.25 21.84 5.40
C PRO A 44 0.84 21.57 6.80
N ASN A 45 0.00 21.12 7.73
CA ASN A 45 0.35 20.88 9.14
C ASN A 45 1.06 19.54 9.39
N LEU A 46 1.29 18.71 8.37
CA LEU A 46 2.10 17.51 8.53
C LEU A 46 3.49 17.90 9.08
N SER A 47 3.92 17.20 10.13
CA SER A 47 5.26 17.41 10.69
C SER A 47 6.33 17.08 9.65
N ASP A 48 7.51 17.69 9.78
CA ASP A 48 8.62 17.45 8.85
C ASP A 48 9.06 15.98 8.85
N ALA A 49 8.97 15.31 10.00
CA ALA A 49 9.24 13.88 10.11
C ALA A 49 8.25 13.05 9.27
N VAL A 50 6.94 13.37 9.34
CA VAL A 50 5.91 12.68 8.54
C VAL A 50 6.10 12.98 7.04
N LYS A 51 6.40 14.23 6.67
CA LYS A 51 6.71 14.61 5.28
C LYS A 51 7.90 13.81 4.74
N SER A 52 8.98 13.71 5.51
CA SER A 52 10.19 12.97 5.13
C SER A 52 9.95 11.47 4.98
N ASP A 53 9.15 10.87 5.86
CA ASP A 53 8.78 9.45 5.78
C ASP A 53 7.86 9.16 4.58
N ILE A 54 6.92 10.06 4.28
CA ILE A 54 6.12 10.00 3.04
C ILE A 54 7.03 10.06 1.82
N ASP A 55 7.96 11.01 1.75
CA ASP A 55 8.87 11.17 0.61
C ASP A 55 9.79 9.95 0.43
N THR A 56 10.30 9.39 1.52
CA THR A 56 11.06 8.14 1.50
C THR A 56 10.21 6.98 0.98
N THR A 57 8.95 6.89 1.41
CA THR A 57 8.02 5.84 0.96
C THR A 57 7.68 5.99 -0.53
N VAL A 58 7.47 7.23 -1.01
CA VAL A 58 7.24 7.55 -2.42
C VAL A 58 8.45 7.13 -3.27
N HIS A 59 9.66 7.49 -2.86
CA HIS A 59 10.87 7.15 -3.60
C HIS A 59 11.06 5.62 -3.74
N ARG A 60 10.75 4.87 -2.67
CA ARG A 60 10.75 3.40 -2.71
C ARG A 60 9.68 2.86 -3.66
N ALA A 61 8.50 3.48 -3.71
CA ALA A 61 7.41 3.07 -4.60
C ALA A 61 7.77 3.30 -6.07
N GLU A 62 8.37 4.45 -6.39
CA GLU A 62 8.89 4.75 -7.73
C GLU A 62 9.98 3.77 -8.15
N SER A 63 10.89 3.43 -7.23
CA SER A 63 11.94 2.43 -7.45
C SER A 63 11.36 1.03 -7.73
N ALA A 64 10.29 0.63 -7.01
CA ALA A 64 9.59 -0.62 -7.26
C ALA A 64 8.90 -0.62 -8.63
N LEU A 65 8.25 0.48 -9.01
CA LEU A 65 7.60 0.62 -10.32
C LEU A 65 8.62 0.54 -11.47
N ALA A 66 9.81 1.09 -11.28
CA ALA A 66 10.90 1.07 -12.28
C ALA A 66 11.43 -0.34 -12.58
N ARG A 67 11.02 -1.38 -11.84
CA ARG A 67 11.36 -2.78 -12.16
C ARG A 67 10.59 -3.34 -13.35
N HIS A 68 9.53 -2.66 -13.80
CA HIS A 68 8.73 -3.04 -14.97
C HIS A 68 8.22 -4.50 -14.93
N ASN A 69 7.82 -4.96 -13.76
CA ASN A 69 7.25 -6.29 -13.54
C ASN A 69 6.12 -6.25 -12.49
N ASP A 70 5.33 -7.31 -12.43
CA ASP A 70 4.13 -7.40 -11.60
C ASP A 70 4.42 -7.22 -10.10
N ASP A 71 5.53 -7.78 -9.61
CA ASP A 71 5.96 -7.58 -8.23
C ASP A 71 6.29 -6.12 -7.96
N GLY A 72 6.94 -5.44 -8.91
CA GLY A 72 7.19 -3.99 -8.95
C GLY A 72 5.91 -3.18 -8.77
N ALA A 73 4.93 -3.46 -9.62
CA ALA A 73 3.66 -2.77 -9.61
C ALA A 73 2.90 -2.98 -8.28
N ARG A 74 2.80 -4.22 -7.79
CA ARG A 74 2.16 -4.54 -6.51
C ARG A 74 2.84 -3.89 -5.31
N GLU A 75 4.17 -3.93 -5.27
CA GLU A 75 4.95 -3.28 -4.21
C GLU A 75 4.74 -1.77 -4.23
N CYS A 76 4.72 -1.14 -5.42
CA CYS A 76 4.39 0.28 -5.52
C CYS A 76 2.98 0.57 -4.96
N VAL A 77 1.97 -0.21 -5.33
CA VAL A 77 0.59 -0.02 -4.82
C VAL A 77 0.58 -0.12 -3.29
N SER A 78 1.27 -1.10 -2.71
CA SER A 78 1.35 -1.25 -1.25
C SER A 78 2.04 -0.06 -0.57
N LEU A 79 3.18 0.39 -1.09
CA LEU A 79 3.92 1.53 -0.54
C LEU A 79 3.13 2.83 -0.66
N THR A 80 2.48 3.06 -1.79
CA THR A 80 1.68 4.27 -2.01
C THR A 80 0.42 4.31 -1.14
N GLN A 81 -0.21 3.16 -0.86
CA GLN A 81 -1.30 3.11 0.12
C GLN A 81 -0.83 3.45 1.55
N GLN A 82 0.35 2.96 1.95
CA GLN A 82 0.94 3.34 3.25
C GLN A 82 1.23 4.84 3.34
N ALA A 83 1.79 5.42 2.28
CA ALA A 83 2.04 6.86 2.22
C ALA A 83 0.74 7.69 2.28
N LEU A 84 -0.33 7.25 1.62
CA LEU A 84 -1.65 7.89 1.71
C LEU A 84 -2.20 7.87 3.14
N GLN A 85 -2.12 6.73 3.83
CA GLN A 85 -2.55 6.62 5.22
C GLN A 85 -1.78 7.60 6.11
N LYS A 86 -0.45 7.68 5.95
CA LYS A 86 0.38 8.64 6.69
C LYS A 86 0.01 10.10 6.38
N ALA A 87 -0.24 10.42 5.11
CA ALA A 87 -0.62 11.77 4.68
C ALA A 87 -2.01 12.19 5.19
N GLN A 88 -2.87 11.24 5.52
CA GLN A 88 -4.25 11.46 6.00
C GLN A 88 -4.40 11.31 7.51
N SER A 89 -3.44 10.66 8.17
CA SER A 89 -3.41 10.49 9.63
C SER A 89 -3.12 11.85 10.27
N ASN A 90 -4.10 12.35 11.03
CA ASN A 90 -4.00 13.57 11.83
C ASN A 90 -3.52 13.24 13.24
#